data_AF-A0A536EGS6-F1
#
_entry.id   AF-A0A536EGS6-F1
#
_cell.length_a   1.000
_cell.length_b   1.000
_cell.length_c   1.000
_cell.angle_alpha   90.00
_cell.angle_beta   90.00
_cell.angle_gamma   90.00
#
_symmetry.space_group_name_H-M   'P 1'
#
loop_
_entity.id
_entity.type
_entity.pdbx_description
1 polymer ?
#
loop_
_entity_poly.entity_id
_entity_poly.type
_entity_poly.pdbx_seq_one_letter_code
_entity_poly.pdbx_strand_id
1 'polypeptide(L)' 'MRRMHFSPRQSQILSLMAEGFSDKEIARKIGISYPTVRTHIDRVFRDYGLHNRTEAVAAWLTLKWNG' A
#
# COMPACT_ATOMS: atom_id res chain seq x y z
N MET A 1 -14.52 -13.34 -4.76
CA MET A 1 -13.53 -12.37 -4.25
C MET A 1 -13.47 -11.19 -5.20
N ARG A 2 -13.57 -9.94 -4.71
CA ARG A 2 -13.41 -8.76 -5.55
C ARG A 2 -11.96 -8.67 -6.01
N ARG A 3 -11.70 -8.51 -7.31
CA ARG A 3 -10.33 -8.33 -7.82
C ARG A 3 -9.75 -7.05 -7.24
N MET A 4 -8.59 -7.14 -6.59
CA MET A 4 -7.94 -5.96 -6.01
C MET A 4 -7.36 -5.09 -7.13
N HIS A 5 -7.63 -3.78 -7.09
CA HIS A 5 -7.12 -2.81 -8.06
C HIS A 5 -6.68 -1.53 -7.35
N PHE A 6 -5.37 -1.30 -7.29
CA PHE A 6 -4.80 -0.16 -6.60
C PHE A 6 -4.61 1.01 -7.56
N SER A 7 -4.96 2.23 -7.13
CA SER A 7 -4.60 3.44 -7.87
C SER A 7 -3.07 3.55 -8.02
N PRO A 8 -2.55 4.36 -8.95
CA PRO A 8 -1.10 4.55 -9.10
C PRO A 8 -0.41 4.95 -7.79
N ARG A 9 -1.05 5.81 -6.99
CA ARG A 9 -0.50 6.23 -5.70
C ARG A 9 -0.51 5.11 -4.65
N GLN A 10 -1.60 4.34 -4.57
CA GLN A 10 -1.68 3.18 -3.66
C GLN A 10 -0.65 2.11 -4.05
N SER A 11 -0.50 1.84 -5.34
CA SER A 11 0.51 0.91 -5.87
C SER A 11 1.93 1.36 -5.50
N GLN A 12 2.24 2.65 -5.64
CA GLN A 12 3.54 3.19 -5.26
C GLN A 12 3.81 3.04 -3.75
N ILE A 13 2.80 3.32 -2.91
CA ILE A 13 2.89 3.16 -1.46
C ILE A 13 3.10 1.68 -1.09
N LEU A 14 2.33 0.76 -1.68
CA LEU A 14 2.43 -0.68 -1.42
C LEU A 14 3.77 -1.26 -1.88
N SER A 15 4.32 -0.78 -3.00
CA SER A 15 5.67 -1.15 -3.46
C SER A 15 6.73 -0.79 -2.42
N LEU A 16 6.76 0.47 -1.99
CA LEU A 16 7.72 0.92 -0.98
C LEU A 16 7.48 0.25 0.38
N MET A 17 6.24 -0.08 0.70
CA MET A 17 5.87 -0.85 1.88
C MET A 17 6.50 -2.25 1.84
N ALA A 18 6.43 -2.93 0.68
CA ALA A 18 7.05 -4.24 0.46
C ALA A 18 8.58 -4.20 0.46
N GLU A 19 9.17 -3.06 0.09
CA GLU A 19 10.62 -2.79 0.22
C GLU A 19 11.06 -2.52 1.67
N GLY A 20 10.13 -2.45 2.63
CA GLY A 20 10.42 -2.31 4.06
C GLY A 20 10.37 -0.86 4.59
N PHE A 21 10.06 0.13 3.75
CA PHE A 21 9.99 1.53 4.20
C PHE A 21 8.81 1.80 5.14
N SER A 22 9.05 2.45 6.27
CA SER A 22 7.99 2.95 7.15
C SER A 22 7.12 4.00 6.45
N ASP A 23 5.90 4.20 6.91
CA ASP A 23 4.96 5.21 6.38
C ASP A 23 5.59 6.62 6.32
N LYS A 24 6.45 6.98 7.28
CA LYS A 24 7.19 8.25 7.31
C LYS A 24 8.30 8.31 6.25
N GLU A 25 8.98 7.20 6.00
CA GLU A 25 9.97 7.10 4.92
C GLU A 25 9.31 7.15 3.55
N ILE A 26 8.19 6.47 3.39
CA ILE A 26 7.37 6.50 2.17
C ILE A 26 6.96 7.95 1.86
N ALA A 27 6.41 8.65 2.85
CA ALA A 27 6.00 10.05 2.73
C ALA A 27 7.15 10.93 2.20
N ARG A 28 8.33 10.83 2.84
CA ARG A 28 9.54 11.55 2.40
C ARG A 28 9.96 11.17 0.98
N LYS A 29 9.93 9.89 0.64
CA LYS A 29 10.43 9.36 -0.63
C LYS A 29 9.55 9.73 -1.83
N ILE A 30 8.24 9.89 -1.63
CA ILE A 30 7.29 10.25 -2.70
C ILE A 30 6.81 11.70 -2.64
N GLY A 31 7.37 12.51 -1.73
CA GLY A 31 7.15 13.95 -1.65
C GLY A 31 5.74 14.36 -1.19
N ILE A 32 5.10 13.59 -0.31
CA ILE A 32 3.78 13.91 0.26
C ILE A 32 3.79 13.83 1.78
N SER A 33 2.74 14.36 2.42
CA SER A 33 2.65 14.34 3.88
C SER A 33 2.42 12.92 4.44
N TYR A 34 2.94 12.65 5.64
CA TYR A 34 2.68 11.40 6.36
C TYR A 34 1.18 11.11 6.55
N PRO A 35 0.34 12.08 6.96
CA PRO A 35 -1.12 11.89 7.00
C PRO A 35 -1.74 11.51 5.64
N THR A 36 -1.22 12.04 4.53
CA THR A 36 -1.68 11.66 3.18
C THR A 36 -1.35 10.20 2.87
N VAL A 37 -0.14 9.73 3.19
CA VAL A 37 0.23 8.30 3.07
C VAL A 37 -0.71 7.43 3.88
N ARG A 38 -0.94 7.77 5.16
CA ARG A 38 -1.87 7.05 6.04
C ARG A 38 -3.29 7.00 5.47
N THR A 39 -3.78 8.10 4.94
CA THR A 39 -5.11 8.15 4.28
C THR A 39 -5.20 7.16 3.11
N HIS A 40 -4.15 7.00 2.31
CA HIS A 40 -4.12 6.02 1.23
C HIS A 40 -4.08 4.58 1.76
N ILE A 41 -3.28 4.30 2.80
CA ILE A 41 -3.19 2.98 3.45
C ILE A 41 -4.54 2.61 4.06
N ASP A 42 -5.16 3.50 4.82
CA ASP A 42 -6.43 3.24 5.49
C ASP A 42 -7.57 3.03 4.46
N ARG A 43 -7.50 3.67 3.29
CA ARG A 43 -8.38 3.37 2.14
C ARG A 43 -8.15 1.97 1.60
N VAL A 44 -6.90 1.58 1.35
CA VAL A 44 -6.57 0.21 0.92
C VAL A 44 -7.09 -0.82 1.92
N PHE A 45 -6.89 -0.58 3.21
CA PHE A 45 -7.32 -1.49 4.26
C PHE A 45 -8.84 -1.68 4.26
N ARG A 46 -9.59 -0.58 4.26
CA ARG A 46 -11.05 -0.61 4.25
C ARG A 46 -11.62 -1.22 2.97
N ASP A 47 -11.10 -0.85 1.80
CA ASP A 47 -11.69 -1.26 0.52
C ASP A 47 -11.46 -2.76 0.24
N TYR A 48 -10.43 -3.35 0.84
CA TYR A 48 -10.03 -4.74 0.63
C TYR A 48 -10.10 -5.63 1.87
N GLY A 49 -10.59 -5.11 3.00
CA GLY A 49 -10.71 -5.86 4.25
C GLY A 49 -9.36 -6.31 4.83
N LEU A 50 -8.32 -5.51 4.65
CA LEU A 50 -6.98 -5.77 5.19
C LEU A 50 -6.85 -5.07 6.55
N HIS A 51 -6.19 -5.72 7.50
CA HIS A 51 -6.14 -5.25 8.89
C HIS A 51 -4.79 -4.69 9.27
N ASN A 52 -3.74 -5.03 8.54
CA ASN A 52 -2.39 -4.63 8.88
C ASN A 52 -1.47 -4.53 7.66
N ARG A 53 -0.29 -3.97 7.92
CA ARG A 53 0.78 -3.79 6.95
C ARG A 53 1.19 -5.10 6.27
N THR A 54 1.31 -6.18 7.04
CA THR A 54 1.75 -7.48 6.53
C THR A 54 0.74 -8.05 5.52
N GLU A 55 -0.55 -7.98 5.83
CA GLU A 55 -1.63 -8.37 4.91
C GLU A 55 -1.61 -7.56 3.61
N ALA A 56 -1.40 -6.24 3.70
CA ALA A 56 -1.31 -5.39 2.53
C ALA A 56 -0.08 -5.69 1.66
N VAL A 57 1.07 -5.96 2.26
CA VAL A 57 2.28 -6.40 1.55
C VAL A 57 2.03 -7.75 0.88
N ALA A 58 1.45 -8.72 1.59
CA ALA A 58 1.15 -10.04 1.04
C ALA A 58 0.19 -9.96 -0.16
N ALA A 59 -0.85 -9.13 -0.05
CA ALA A 59 -1.79 -8.87 -1.14
C ALA A 59 -1.10 -8.25 -2.37
N TRP A 60 -0.23 -7.27 -2.17
CA TRP A 60 0.55 -6.64 -3.23
C TRP A 60 1.48 -7.62 -3.96
N LEU A 61 2.24 -8.42 -3.20
CA LEU A 61 3.18 -9.40 -3.75
C LEU A 61 2.47 -10.51 -4.54
N THR A 62 1.31 -10.96 -4.06
CA THR A 62 0.51 -11.98 -4.77
C THR A 62 0.07 -11.48 -6.15
N LEU A 63 -0.30 -10.21 -6.29
CA LEU A 63 -0.65 -9.64 -7.60
C LEU A 63 0.57 -9.47 -8.52
N LYS A 64 1.75 -9.19 -7.95
CA LYS A 64 2.99 -9.02 -8.71
C LYS A 64 3.59 -10.32 -9.21
N TRP A 65 3.37 -11.42 -8.49
CA TRP A 65 3.92 -12.72 -8.87
C TRP A 65 3.10 -13.45 -9.95
N ASN A 66 1.88 -12.98 -10.23
CA ASN A 66 1.05 -13.47 -11.32
C ASN A 66 1.37 -12.82 -12.69
N GLY A 67 2.59 -12.29 -12.86
CA GLY A 67 3.06 -11.61 -14.07
C GLY A 67 4.45 -12.05 -14.47
#